data_AF-A0A8X6WCI3-F1
#
_entry.id   AF-A0A8X6WCI3-F1
#
_cell.length_a   1.000
_cell.length_b   1.000
_cell.length_c   1.000
_cell.angle_alpha   90.00
_cell.angle_beta   90.00
_cell.angle_gamma   90.00
#
_symmetry.space_group_name_H-M   'P 1'
#
loop_
_entity.id
_entity.type
_entity.pdbx_description
1 polymer ?
#
loop_
_entity_poly.entity_id
_entity_poly.type
_entity_poly.pdbx_seq_one_letter_code
_entity_poly.pdbx_strand_id
1 'polypeptide(L)'
;MSGVMVRHWSRMFSFSIPSLPLAVPLSDMNRVIMHHIFKIWQESWSQQLDYKLHSVKPVIGAWPVMPMRRTDFKLTRLRIGHTRFTHRHLLFGERAPECPSCNQCLLHCSSHFNRLSSF
;
A
#
# COMPACT_ATOMS: atom_id res chain seq x y z
N MET A 1 -6.95 -11.66 -15.91
CA MET A 1 -6.42 -10.31 -16.15
C MET A 1 -5.40 -10.02 -15.05
N SER A 2 -4.27 -10.72 -15.11
CA SER A 2 -2.97 -10.18 -15.55
C SER A 2 -2.31 -9.40 -14.40
N GLY A 3 -1.49 -10.02 -13.54
CA GLY A 3 -0.27 -10.76 -13.93
C GLY A 3 0.92 -9.84 -14.19
N VAL A 4 0.88 -8.58 -13.70
CA VAL A 4 1.95 -7.58 -13.89
C VAL A 4 2.37 -7.00 -12.53
N MET A 5 3.05 -7.81 -11.71
CA MET A 5 3.92 -7.28 -10.65
C MET A 5 4.97 -8.29 -10.17
N VAL A 6 5.51 -9.13 -11.07
CA VAL A 6 6.57 -10.10 -10.72
C VAL A 6 7.67 -10.13 -11.80
N ARG A 7 8.08 -8.98 -12.33
CA ARG A 7 9.14 -8.92 -13.35
C ARG A 7 10.17 -7.81 -13.14
N HIS A 8 10.51 -7.50 -11.89
CA HIS A 8 11.67 -6.65 -11.61
C HIS A 8 12.29 -6.87 -10.22
N TRP A 9 12.48 -8.13 -9.81
CA TRP A 9 13.10 -8.49 -8.51
C TRP A 9 14.29 -9.43 -8.69
N SER A 10 15.15 -9.16 -9.68
CA SER A 10 16.31 -10.04 -9.99
C SER A 10 17.68 -9.39 -9.78
N ARG A 11 17.78 -8.20 -9.15
CA ARG A 11 19.09 -7.54 -8.94
C ARG A 11 19.28 -6.98 -7.52
N MET A 12 18.97 -7.74 -6.48
CA MET A 12 19.32 -7.31 -5.11
C MET A 12 19.57 -8.46 -4.11
N PHE A 13 20.05 -9.62 -4.58
CA PHE A 13 20.49 -10.71 -3.70
C PHE A 13 22.00 -10.90 -3.83
N SER A 14 22.76 -10.02 -3.16
CA SER A 14 24.08 -10.37 -2.66
C SER A 14 24.11 -9.94 -1.20
N PHE A 15 23.62 -10.83 -0.33
CA PHE A 15 23.69 -10.67 1.11
C PHE A 15 24.99 -11.30 1.58
N SER A 16 26.02 -10.48 1.79
CA SER A 16 27.17 -10.88 2.59
C SER A 16 26.77 -10.74 4.05
N ILE A 17 26.34 -11.83 4.69
CA ILE A 17 26.09 -11.87 6.14
C ILE A 17 27.46 -11.89 6.84
N PRO A 18 27.81 -10.89 7.67
CA PRO A 18 29.04 -10.94 8.46
C PRO A 18 28.93 -12.09 9.46
N SER A 19 29.97 -12.92 9.58
CA SER A 19 30.06 -13.95 10.61
C SER A 19 30.10 -13.28 11.99
N LEU A 20 29.00 -13.37 12.74
CA LEU A 20 28.88 -12.77 14.07
C LEU A 20 29.19 -13.80 15.17
N PRO A 21 29.96 -13.42 16.21
CA PRO A 21 30.25 -14.29 17.34
C PRO A 21 28.98 -14.60 18.12
N LEU A 22 28.83 -15.87 18.49
CA LEU A 22 27.68 -16.46 19.16
C LEU A 22 27.47 -15.88 20.57
N ALA A 23 26.83 -14.72 20.71
CA ALA A 23 26.40 -14.19 22.00
C ALA A 23 25.23 -13.19 21.93
N VAL A 24 24.68 -12.88 20.75
CA VAL A 24 23.54 -11.96 20.62
C VAL A 24 22.26 -12.77 20.49
N PRO A 25 21.22 -12.52 21.33
CA PRO A 25 19.93 -13.18 21.19
C PRO A 25 19.37 -12.99 19.77
N LEU A 26 18.87 -14.08 19.17
CA LEU A 26 18.29 -14.05 17.82
C LEU A 26 17.15 -13.02 17.70
N SER A 27 16.42 -12.75 18.79
CA SER A 27 15.39 -11.71 18.87
C SER A 27 15.93 -10.30 18.61
N ASP A 28 17.11 -9.98 19.12
CA ASP A 28 17.73 -8.67 18.96
C ASP A 28 18.24 -8.49 17.54
N MET A 29 18.82 -9.56 16.97
CA MET A 29 19.19 -9.60 15.55
C MET A 29 17.98 -9.48 14.63
N ASN A 30 16.89 -10.18 14.93
CA ASN A 30 15.65 -10.10 14.16
C ASN A 30 15.08 -8.68 14.13
N ARG A 31 15.11 -7.98 15.26
CA ARG A 31 14.67 -6.58 15.32
C ARG A 31 15.48 -5.68 14.40
N VAL A 32 16.81 -5.82 14.41
CA VAL A 32 17.71 -5.03 13.55
C VAL A 32 17.48 -5.33 12.07
N ILE A 33 17.38 -6.61 11.71
CA ILE A 33 17.14 -7.06 10.34
C ILE A 33 15.78 -6.53 9.83
N MET A 34 14.71 -6.72 10.60
CA MET A 34 13.38 -6.26 10.21
C MET A 34 13.34 -4.74 10.08
N HIS A 35 13.96 -4.00 10.99
CA HIS A 35 14.06 -2.55 10.90
C HIS A 35 14.77 -2.11 9.61
N HIS A 36 15.86 -2.78 9.23
CA HIS A 36 16.58 -2.50 7.99
C HIS A 36 15.72 -2.79 6.75
N ILE A 37 14.99 -3.91 6.73
CA ILE A 37 14.05 -4.26 5.64
C ILE A 37 12.96 -3.19 5.52
N PHE A 38 12.30 -2.81 6.62
CA PHE A 38 11.26 -1.79 6.61
C PHE A 38 11.78 -0.44 6.14
N LYS A 39 13.02 -0.07 6.50
CA LYS A 39 13.66 1.15 6.01
C LYS A 39 13.81 1.14 4.50
N ILE A 40 14.36 0.08 3.93
CA ILE A 40 14.53 -0.05 2.46
C ILE A 40 13.17 -0.01 1.76
N TRP A 41 12.17 -0.71 2.31
CA TRP A 41 10.82 -0.70 1.74
C TRP A 41 10.22 0.70 1.79
N GLN A 42 10.37 1.41 2.90
CA GLN A 42 9.86 2.77 3.05
C GLN A 42 10.55 3.73 2.07
N GLU A 43 11.86 3.63 1.88
CA GLU A 43 12.61 4.44 0.92
C GLU A 43 12.10 4.20 -0.51
N SER A 44 11.94 2.95 -0.91
CA SER A 44 11.40 2.59 -2.23
C SER A 44 9.96 3.09 -2.40
N TRP A 45 9.13 2.96 -1.37
CA TRP A 45 7.74 3.42 -1.40
C TRP A 45 7.62 4.93 -1.51
N SER A 46 8.46 5.66 -0.78
CA SER A 46 8.47 7.13 -0.79
C SER A 46 8.89 7.71 -2.14
N GLN A 47 9.57 6.92 -2.99
CA GLN A 47 9.94 7.31 -4.35
C GLN A 47 8.79 7.13 -5.36
N GLN A 48 7.70 6.43 -5.00
CA GLN A 48 6.54 6.20 -5.87
C GLN A 48 5.54 7.37 -5.77
N LEU A 49 5.92 8.53 -6.32
CA LEU A 49 5.13 9.77 -6.24
C LEU A 49 3.79 9.72 -7.00
N ASP A 50 3.70 8.92 -8.07
CA ASP A 50 2.49 8.82 -8.89
C ASP A 50 1.49 7.77 -8.40
N TYR A 51 1.79 7.07 -7.30
CA TYR A 51 0.94 6.01 -6.80
C TYR A 51 -0.13 6.55 -5.85
N LYS A 52 -1.39 6.49 -6.26
CA LYS A 52 -2.53 7.01 -5.47
C LYS A 52 -2.64 6.42 -4.07
N LEU A 53 -2.18 5.18 -3.87
CA LEU A 53 -2.21 4.57 -2.54
C LEU A 53 -1.21 5.24 -1.59
N HIS A 54 -0.17 5.91 -2.10
CA HIS A 54 0.80 6.65 -1.29
C HIS A 54 0.11 7.79 -0.52
N SER A 55 -0.91 8.45 -1.10
CA SER A 55 -1.68 9.48 -0.38
C SER A 55 -2.51 8.91 0.78
N VAL A 56 -2.92 7.64 0.67
CA VAL A 56 -3.68 6.94 1.72
C VAL A 56 -2.74 6.41 2.79
N LYS A 57 -1.62 5.81 2.37
CA LYS A 57 -0.68 5.10 3.22
C LYS A 57 0.75 5.53 2.92
N PRO A 58 1.20 6.68 3.43
CA PRO A 58 2.56 7.15 3.19
C PRO A 58 3.61 6.33 3.95
N VAL A 59 3.23 5.75 5.11
CA VAL A 59 4.12 4.96 5.95
C VAL A 59 3.79 3.47 5.85
N ILE A 60 4.80 2.66 5.56
CA ILE A 60 4.72 1.21 5.57
C ILE A 60 4.66 0.73 7.03
N GLY A 61 3.60 -0.01 7.32
CA GLY A 61 3.35 -0.55 8.65
C GLY A 61 1.96 -1.17 8.72
N ALA A 62 1.61 -1.73 9.87
CA ALA A 62 0.24 -2.17 10.12
C ALA A 62 -0.69 -0.95 10.19
N TRP A 63 -1.91 -1.09 9.69
CA TRP A 63 -2.95 -0.11 10.01
C TRP A 63 -3.31 -0.21 11.50
N PRO A 64 -3.79 0.88 12.13
CA PRO A 64 -4.33 0.80 13.48
C PRO A 64 -5.39 -0.30 13.53
N VAL A 65 -5.19 -1.27 14.42
CA VAL A 65 -6.09 -2.42 14.54
C VAL A 65 -7.41 -1.93 15.14
N MET A 66 -8.51 -2.18 14.44
CA MET A 66 -9.83 -1.94 14.99
C MET A 66 -10.24 -3.08 15.93
N PRO A 67 -10.97 -2.78 17.02
CA PRO A 67 -11.41 -3.80 17.98
C PRO A 67 -12.31 -4.88 17.37
N MET A 68 -12.90 -4.61 16.21
CA MET A 68 -13.78 -5.55 15.52
C MET A 68 -13.29 -5.83 14.09
N ARG A 69 -12.96 -7.09 13.80
CA ARG A 69 -12.48 -7.57 12.49
C ARG A 69 -13.39 -7.18 11.32
N ARG A 70 -14.72 -7.17 11.53
CA ARG A 70 -15.70 -6.77 10.51
C ARG A 70 -15.55 -5.30 10.11
N THR A 71 -15.21 -4.43 11.06
CA THR A 71 -14.98 -3.00 10.81
C THR A 71 -13.68 -2.78 10.07
N ASP A 72 -12.63 -3.53 10.43
CA ASP A 72 -11.31 -3.42 9.83
C ASP A 72 -11.29 -3.71 8.31
N PHE A 73 -11.97 -4.79 7.88
CA PHE A 73 -12.09 -5.09 6.45
C PHE A 73 -12.90 -4.03 5.69
N LYS A 74 -13.96 -3.50 6.31
CA LYS A 74 -14.76 -2.42 5.71
C LYS A 74 -13.91 -1.17 5.53
N LEU A 75 -13.21 -0.73 6.58
CA LEU A 75 -12.32 0.44 6.53
C LEU A 75 -11.19 0.25 5.53
N THR A 76 -10.57 -0.93 5.47
CA THR A 76 -9.52 -1.21 4.48
C THR A 76 -10.03 -1.03 3.05
N ARG A 77 -11.22 -1.54 2.74
CA ARG A 77 -11.87 -1.33 1.43
C ARG A 77 -12.18 0.14 1.18
N LEU A 78 -12.70 0.86 2.17
CA LEU A 78 -13.01 2.28 2.03
C LEU A 78 -11.75 3.12 1.77
N ARG A 79 -10.67 2.89 2.52
CA ARG A 79 -9.39 3.61 2.40
C ARG A 79 -8.77 3.51 1.01
N ILE A 80 -8.84 2.34 0.39
CA ILE A 80 -8.35 2.14 -0.99
C ILE A 80 -9.41 2.49 -2.06
N GLY A 81 -10.55 3.04 -1.64
CA GLY A 81 -11.63 3.46 -2.52
C GLY A 81 -12.35 2.30 -3.20
N HIS A 82 -12.44 1.12 -2.59
CA HIS A 82 -13.25 -0.02 -3.05
C HIS A 82 -14.72 0.14 -2.61
N THR A 83 -15.39 1.18 -3.12
CA THR A 83 -16.81 1.44 -2.89
C THR A 83 -17.63 1.09 -4.13
N ARG A 84 -18.95 0.93 -3.96
CA ARG A 84 -19.87 0.76 -5.11
C ARG A 84 -19.74 1.94 -6.08
N PHE A 85 -19.60 3.18 -5.59
CA PHE A 85 -19.51 4.36 -6.45
C PHE A 85 -18.31 4.32 -7.41
N THR A 86 -17.14 3.90 -6.92
CA THR A 86 -15.91 3.85 -7.70
C THR A 86 -15.74 2.55 -8.49
N HIS A 87 -16.32 1.44 -8.05
CA HIS A 87 -16.14 0.10 -8.68
C HIS A 87 -17.34 -0.42 -9.46
N ARG A 88 -18.50 0.25 -9.41
CA ARG A 88 -19.71 -0.16 -10.15
C ARG A 88 -19.40 -0.39 -11.63
N HIS A 89 -18.66 0.52 -12.25
CA HIS A 89 -18.31 0.39 -13.67
C HIS A 89 -17.46 -0.86 -13.98
N LEU A 90 -16.57 -1.26 -13.07
CA LEU A 90 -15.79 -2.50 -13.20
C LEU A 90 -16.66 -3.75 -12.98
N LEU A 91 -17.60 -3.68 -12.03
CA LEU A 91 -18.47 -4.81 -11.69
C LEU A 91 -19.53 -5.10 -12.76
N PHE A 92 -20.02 -4.06 -13.43
CA PHE A 92 -21.11 -4.16 -14.41
C PHE A 92 -20.69 -3.85 -15.85
N GLY A 93 -19.40 -3.58 -16.08
CA GLY A 93 -18.89 -3.21 -17.41
C GLY A 93 -19.41 -1.86 -17.92
N GLU A 94 -19.92 -1.00 -17.03
CA GLU A 94 -20.38 0.34 -17.40
C GLU A 94 -19.18 1.27 -17.69
N ARG A 95 -19.46 2.47 -18.25
CA ARG A 95 -18.41 3.49 -18.43
C ARG A 95 -17.90 3.95 -17.07
N ALA A 96 -16.57 4.16 -16.96
CA ALA A 96 -15.96 4.73 -15.76
C ALA A 96 -16.58 6.10 -15.46
N PRO A 97 -17.03 6.35 -14.22
CA PRO A 97 -17.72 7.58 -13.90
C PRO A 97 -16.70 8.73 -13.85
N GLU A 98 -17.06 9.86 -14.44
CA GLU A 98 -16.21 11.05 -14.55
C GLU A 98 -16.52 12.04 -13.44
N CYS A 99 -15.48 12.73 -12.99
CA CYS A 99 -15.56 13.80 -12.00
C CYS A 99 -16.19 15.04 -12.63
N PRO A 100 -17.35 15.53 -12.17
CA PRO A 100 -18.01 16.69 -12.78
C PRO A 100 -17.20 17.99 -12.64
N SER A 101 -16.29 18.06 -11.68
CA SER A 101 -15.44 19.24 -11.46
C SER A 101 -14.11 19.21 -12.21
N CYS A 102 -13.63 18.04 -12.60
CA CYS A 102 -12.27 17.86 -13.13
C CYS A 102 -12.21 17.07 -14.44
N ASN A 103 -13.37 16.61 -14.92
CA ASN A 103 -13.58 15.87 -16.17
C ASN A 103 -12.62 14.69 -16.38
N GLN A 104 -12.12 14.13 -15.29
CA GLN A 104 -11.22 12.99 -15.26
C GLN A 104 -11.94 11.81 -14.59
N CYS A 105 -11.51 10.58 -14.90
CA CYS A 105 -12.04 9.39 -14.24
C CYS A 105 -12.01 9.59 -12.71
N LEU A 106 -13.12 9.28 -12.02
CA LEU A 106 -13.22 9.48 -10.57
C LEU A 106 -12.15 8.69 -9.80
N LEU A 107 -11.67 7.57 -10.34
CA LEU A 107 -10.53 6.85 -9.79
C LEU A 107 -9.22 7.64 -9.84
N HIS A 108 -9.10 8.64 -10.70
CA HIS A 108 -7.95 9.53 -10.87
C HIS A 108 -8.11 10.87 -10.14
N CYS A 109 -9.32 11.18 -9.67
CA CYS A 109 -9.61 12.42 -8.96
C CYS A 109 -9.08 12.37 -7.51
N SER A 110 -7.91 12.96 -7.28
CA SER A 110 -7.28 13.08 -5.95
C SER A 110 -8.16 13.84 -4.94
N SER A 111 -8.94 14.83 -5.38
CA SER A 111 -9.80 15.64 -4.50
C SER A 111 -11.03 14.90 -3.95
N HIS A 112 -11.55 13.91 -4.67
CA HIS A 112 -12.66 13.07 -4.20
C HIS A 112 -12.20 11.85 -3.39
N PHE A 113 -11.05 11.27 -3.76
CA PHE A 113 -10.49 10.11 -3.07
C PHE A 113 -10.05 10.45 -1.63
N ASN A 114 -9.41 11.62 -1.43
CA ASN A 114 -8.94 12.06 -0.11
C ASN A 114 -10.06 12.34 0.91
N ARG A 115 -11.31 12.61 0.46
CA ARG A 115 -12.46 12.77 1.37
C ARG A 115 -12.96 11.45 1.96
N LEU A 116 -12.69 10.32 1.31
CA LEU A 116 -13.11 8.99 1.79
C LEU A 116 -12.05 8.29 2.63
N SER A 117 -10.78 8.70 2.49
CA SER A 117 -9.64 8.13 3.21
C SER A 117 -9.29 8.84 4.52
N SER A 118 -9.93 9.98 4.84
CA SER A 118 -9.68 10.78 6.05
C SER A 118 -10.39 10.26 7.32
N PHE A 119 -10.65 8.94 7.41
CA PHE A 119 -11.26 8.27 8.58
C PHE A 119 -10.30 7.26 9.24
#